data_AF-A0AAU3W6W9-F1
#
_entry.id   AF-A0AAU3W6W9-F1
#
_cell.length_a   1.000
_cell.length_b   1.000
_cell.length_c   1.000
_cell.angle_alpha   90.00
_cell.angle_beta   90.00
_cell.angle_gamma   90.00
#
_symmetry.space_group_name_H-M   'P 1'
#
loop_
_entity.id
_entity.type
_entity.pdbx_description
1 polymer ?
#
loop_
_entity_poly.entity_id
_entity_poly.type
_entity_poly.pdbx_seq_one_letter_code
_entity_poly.pdbx_strand_id
1 'polypeptide(L)'
;MATSFYDQPERHPHTPHAVACAALEFLGDQWGALPGPWGTTGHLHSGDHIPFTVGVCEAGDLYIRNDAQGDSLHLPFTSTDDLTAIGQAIAEVIGDLY
;
A
#
# COMPACT_ATOMS: atom_id res chain seq x y z
N MET A 1 27.13 -29.67 -10.21
CA MET A 1 25.93 -29.26 -9.45
C MET A 1 25.56 -27.87 -9.94
N ALA A 2 24.45 -27.74 -10.67
CA ALA A 2 23.98 -26.45 -11.16
C ALA A 2 23.25 -25.75 -10.02
N THR A 3 23.82 -24.67 -9.50
CA THR A 3 23.14 -23.76 -8.58
C THR A 3 21.95 -23.18 -9.35
N SER A 4 20.72 -23.45 -8.90
CA SER A 4 19.51 -22.86 -9.45
C SER A 4 19.63 -21.33 -9.36
N PHE A 5 19.63 -20.64 -10.50
CA PHE A 5 19.56 -19.17 -10.57
C PHE A 5 18.20 -18.61 -10.12
N TYR A 6 17.23 -19.49 -9.90
CA TYR A 6 15.99 -19.15 -9.20
C TYR A 6 16.21 -19.42 -7.72
N ASP A 7 16.79 -18.43 -7.03
CA ASP A 7 16.33 -18.16 -5.67
C ASP A 7 14.81 -17.99 -5.77
N GLN A 8 14.05 -18.68 -4.90
CA GLN A 8 12.61 -18.45 -4.88
C GLN A 8 12.42 -16.96 -4.58
N PRO A 9 11.64 -16.21 -5.37
CA PRO A 9 11.40 -14.81 -5.07
C PRO A 9 10.92 -14.72 -3.63
N GLU A 10 11.48 -13.77 -2.88
CA GLU A 10 10.98 -13.45 -1.55
C GLU A 10 9.45 -13.44 -1.62
N ARG A 11 8.81 -14.23 -0.77
CA ARG A 11 7.36 -14.31 -0.78
C ARG A 11 6.88 -12.95 -0.31
N HIS A 12 6.38 -12.16 -1.24
CA HIS A 12 5.64 -10.94 -0.97
C HIS A 12 4.14 -11.27 -1.01
N PRO A 13 3.56 -11.82 0.08
CA PRO A 13 2.18 -12.30 0.08
C PRO A 13 1.17 -11.16 -0.08
N HIS A 14 1.56 -9.92 0.27
CA HIS A 14 0.71 -8.75 0.22
C HIS A 14 1.12 -7.83 -0.92
N THR A 15 0.20 -7.61 -1.86
CA THR A 15 0.37 -6.61 -2.93
C THR A 15 0.00 -5.22 -2.40
N PRO A 16 0.50 -4.13 -3.01
CA PRO A 16 0.10 -2.76 -2.67
C PRO A 16 -1.42 -2.54 -2.72
N HIS A 17 -2.11 -3.21 -3.63
CA HIS A 17 -3.57 -3.18 -3.68
C HIS A 17 -4.21 -3.94 -2.50
N ALA A 18 -3.67 -5.10 -2.10
CA ALA A 18 -4.19 -5.86 -0.97
C ALA A 18 -4.06 -5.09 0.36
N VAL A 19 -2.94 -4.41 0.58
CA VAL A 19 -2.76 -3.54 1.76
C VAL A 19 -3.67 -2.31 1.71
N ALA A 20 -3.91 -1.73 0.52
CA ALA A 20 -4.90 -0.67 0.38
C ALA A 20 -6.32 -1.15 0.71
N CYS A 21 -6.71 -2.35 0.28
CA CYS A 21 -7.99 -2.95 0.67
C CYS A 21 -8.10 -3.17 2.18
N ALA A 22 -7.02 -3.59 2.84
CA ALA A 22 -7.00 -3.78 4.29
C ALA A 22 -7.25 -2.46 5.05
N ALA A 23 -6.78 -1.33 4.52
CA ALA A 23 -7.02 -0.01 5.14
C ALA A 23 -8.50 0.40 5.15
N LEU A 24 -9.33 -0.14 4.23
CA LEU A 24 -10.75 0.19 4.15
C LEU A 24 -11.54 -0.22 5.39
N GLU A 25 -11.10 -1.26 6.11
CA GLU A 25 -11.73 -1.70 7.36
C GLU A 25 -11.67 -0.60 8.45
N PHE A 26 -10.71 0.31 8.35
CA PHE A 26 -10.46 1.38 9.33
C PHE A 26 -10.88 2.76 8.83
N LEU A 27 -10.80 3.01 7.52
CA LEU A 27 -11.12 4.30 6.90
C LEU A 27 -12.64 4.57 6.82
N GLY A 28 -13.46 3.50 6.81
CA GLY A 28 -14.92 3.56 6.77
C GLY A 28 -15.53 3.59 5.36
N ASP A 29 -16.86 3.47 5.29
CA ASP A 29 -17.61 3.12 4.07
C ASP A 29 -17.53 4.14 2.93
N GLN A 30 -17.11 5.39 3.19
CA GLN A 30 -16.91 6.39 2.13
C GLN A 30 -15.66 6.13 1.27
N TRP A 31 -14.77 5.24 1.71
CA TRP A 31 -13.52 4.95 1.03
C TRP A 31 -13.62 3.71 0.14
N GLY A 32 -12.90 3.75 -0.99
CA GLY A 32 -12.70 2.62 -1.88
C GLY A 32 -11.22 2.45 -2.24
N ALA A 33 -10.88 1.26 -2.74
CA ALA A 33 -9.54 0.92 -3.20
C ALA A 33 -9.59 0.36 -4.63
N LEU A 34 -8.68 0.82 -5.48
CA LEU A 34 -8.50 0.33 -6.84
C LEU A 34 -7.05 -0.16 -7.04
N PRO A 35 -6.83 -1.18 -7.89
CA PRO A 35 -5.48 -1.52 -8.29
C PRO A 35 -4.94 -0.44 -9.24
N GLY A 36 -3.69 -0.05 -9.04
CA GLY A 36 -2.98 0.80 -9.98
C GLY A 36 -2.40 0.03 -11.17
N PRO A 37 -1.71 0.72 -12.09
CA PRO A 37 -1.14 0.12 -13.30
C PRO A 37 -0.32 -1.12 -13.00
N TRP A 38 -0.62 -2.22 -13.69
CA TRP A 38 0.08 -3.51 -13.53
C TRP A 38 0.08 -4.09 -12.10
N GLY A 39 -0.79 -3.60 -11.21
CA GLY A 39 -0.87 -4.07 -9.82
C GLY A 39 0.30 -3.64 -8.94
N THR A 40 1.14 -2.70 -9.40
CA THR A 40 2.32 -2.22 -8.65
C THR A 40 1.98 -1.20 -7.58
N THR A 41 0.75 -0.69 -7.58
CA THR A 41 0.24 0.29 -6.61
C THR A 41 -1.21 -0.04 -6.24
N GLY A 42 -1.64 0.45 -5.08
CA GLY A 42 -3.05 0.54 -4.68
C GLY A 42 -3.45 2.01 -4.64
N HIS A 43 -4.66 2.34 -5.06
CA HIS A 43 -5.17 3.70 -5.04
C HIS A 43 -6.38 3.77 -4.10
N LEU A 44 -6.27 4.60 -3.06
CA LEU A 44 -7.35 4.88 -2.13
C LEU A 44 -8.08 6.14 -2.58
N HIS A 45 -9.41 6.05 -2.61
CA HIS A 45 -10.30 7.09 -3.11
C HIS A 45 -11.49 7.31 -2.18
N SER A 46 -11.96 8.55 -2.09
CA SER A 46 -13.15 8.93 -1.32
C SER A 46 -13.97 9.91 -2.15
N GLY A 47 -15.24 9.60 -2.38
CA GLY A 47 -16.10 10.35 -3.31
C GLY A 47 -15.51 10.42 -4.73
N ASP A 48 -15.49 11.62 -5.32
CA ASP A 48 -15.03 11.88 -6.70
C ASP A 48 -13.50 12.02 -6.85
N HIS A 49 -12.72 11.82 -5.76
CA HIS A 49 -11.29 12.05 -5.77
C HIS A 49 -10.48 10.80 -5.40
N ILE A 50 -9.35 10.62 -6.08
CA ILE A 50 -8.27 9.69 -5.68
C ILE A 50 -7.22 10.53 -4.95
N PRO A 51 -7.26 10.65 -3.62
CA PRO A 51 -6.27 11.42 -2.89
C PRO A 51 -5.00 10.63 -2.59
N PHE A 52 -5.01 9.29 -2.59
CA PHE A 52 -3.85 8.53 -2.09
C PHE A 52 -3.40 7.36 -2.97
N THR A 53 -2.07 7.29 -3.17
CA THR A 53 -1.39 6.15 -3.80
C THR A 53 -0.56 5.40 -2.76
N VAL A 54 -0.82 4.10 -2.64
CA VAL A 54 -0.04 3.13 -1.87
C VAL A 54 0.90 2.40 -2.81
N GLY A 55 2.20 2.37 -2.51
CA GLY A 55 3.19 1.70 -3.34
C GLY A 55 4.36 1.18 -2.53
N VAL A 56 5.33 0.60 -3.23
CA VAL A 56 6.58 0.10 -2.64
C VAL A 56 7.74 0.85 -3.29
N CYS A 57 8.66 1.36 -2.49
CA CYS A 57 9.83 2.07 -2.99
C CYS A 57 10.93 1.09 -3.45
N GLU A 58 12.01 1.61 -4.03
CA GLU A 58 13.15 0.78 -4.49
C GLU A 58 13.81 -0.03 -3.37
N ALA A 59 13.71 0.43 -2.12
CA ALA A 59 14.23 -0.28 -0.95
C ALA A 59 13.29 -1.40 -0.44
N GLY A 60 12.09 -1.53 -0.99
CA GLY A 60 11.10 -2.51 -0.56
C GLY A 60 10.14 -2.02 0.53
N ASP A 61 10.27 -0.77 0.97
CA ASP A 61 9.38 -0.18 1.98
C ASP A 61 8.05 0.28 1.37
N LEU A 62 6.98 0.12 2.14
CA LEU A 62 5.68 0.68 1.79
C LEU A 62 5.71 2.21 1.88
N TYR A 63 5.07 2.89 0.92
CA TYR A 63 4.83 4.32 0.99
C TYR A 63 3.37 4.66 0.68
N ILE A 64 2.93 5.78 1.23
CA ILE A 64 1.65 6.41 0.95
C ILE A 64 1.94 7.81 0.42
N ARG A 65 1.37 8.17 -0.71
CA ARG A 65 1.48 9.51 -1.30
C ARG A 65 0.12 10.17 -1.37
N ASN A 66 0.00 11.38 -0.85
CA ASN A 66 -1.10 12.29 -1.12
C ASN A 66 -0.92 12.87 -2.52
N ASP A 67 -1.70 12.40 -3.49
CA ASP A 67 -1.60 12.82 -4.89
C ASP A 67 -2.08 14.26 -5.12
N ALA A 68 -2.85 14.85 -4.19
CA ALA A 68 -3.30 16.24 -4.29
C ALA A 68 -2.24 17.25 -3.83
N GLN A 69 -1.48 16.91 -2.79
CA GLN A 69 -0.44 17.79 -2.22
C GLN A 69 0.97 17.44 -2.69
N GLY A 70 1.19 16.21 -3.16
CA GLY A 70 2.50 15.70 -3.55
C GLY A 70 3.33 15.15 -2.38
N ASP A 71 2.79 15.15 -1.17
CA ASP A 71 3.46 14.65 0.03
C ASP A 71 3.47 13.12 0.06
N SER A 72 4.56 12.53 0.55
CA SER A 72 4.69 11.08 0.69
C SER A 72 5.32 10.70 2.02
N LEU A 73 4.75 9.68 2.66
CA LEU A 73 5.28 9.09 3.88
C LEU A 73 5.66 7.63 3.62
N HIS A 74 6.82 7.24 4.12
CA HIS A 74 7.26 5.84 4.13
C HIS A 74 6.85 5.19 5.44
N LEU A 75 6.34 3.95 5.35
CA LEU A 75 6.01 3.13 6.48
C LEU A 75 7.04 1.99 6.60
N PRO A 76 7.52 1.69 7.83
CA PRO A 76 8.50 0.65 8.06
C PRO A 76 7.84 -0.74 8.05
N PHE A 77 7.05 -1.03 7.01
CA PHE A 77 6.41 -2.32 6.77
C PHE A 77 6.93 -2.95 5.49
N THR A 78 7.08 -4.25 5.57
CA THR A 78 7.39 -5.15 4.47
C THR A 78 6.14 -5.93 4.08
N SER A 79 6.20 -6.61 2.94
CA SER A 79 5.11 -7.43 2.44
C SER A 79 4.73 -8.63 3.33
N THR A 80 5.56 -8.99 4.32
CA THR A 80 5.34 -10.15 5.19
C THR A 80 4.73 -9.78 6.54
N ASP A 81 4.63 -8.49 6.84
CA ASP A 81 4.03 -8.01 8.07
C ASP A 81 2.51 -8.25 8.07
N ASP A 82 1.92 -8.17 9.27
CA ASP A 82 0.49 -8.42 9.46
C ASP A 82 -0.36 -7.43 8.66
N LEU A 83 -1.21 -7.96 7.78
CA LEU A 83 -2.01 -7.18 6.85
C LEU A 83 -2.96 -6.20 7.56
N THR A 84 -3.50 -6.59 8.71
CA THR A 84 -4.38 -5.75 9.53
C THR A 84 -3.60 -4.59 10.15
N ALA A 85 -2.42 -4.85 10.70
CA ALA A 85 -1.53 -3.81 11.23
C ALA A 85 -1.10 -2.81 10.14
N ILE A 86 -0.77 -3.30 8.94
CA ILE A 86 -0.47 -2.44 7.79
C ILE A 86 -1.70 -1.58 7.44
N GLY A 87 -2.89 -2.18 7.34
CA GLY A 87 -4.13 -1.48 7.04
C GLY A 87 -4.45 -0.37 8.05
N GLN A 88 -4.28 -0.65 9.34
CA GLN A 88 -4.48 0.35 10.40
C GLN A 88 -3.49 1.51 10.27
N ALA A 89 -2.19 1.22 10.06
CA ALA A 89 -1.17 2.26 9.91
C ALA A 89 -1.43 3.14 8.68
N ILE A 90 -1.89 2.55 7.56
CA ILE A 90 -2.30 3.32 6.38
C ILE A 90 -3.43 4.29 6.73
N ALA A 91 -4.44 3.82 7.49
CA ALA A 91 -5.57 4.65 7.87
C ALA A 91 -5.18 5.81 8.81
N GLU A 92 -4.27 5.55 9.77
CA GLU A 92 -3.73 6.59 10.66
C GLU A 92 -3.01 7.68 9.87
N VAL A 93 -2.15 7.29 8.92
CA VAL A 93 -1.38 8.23 8.09
C VAL A 93 -2.28 9.06 7.18
N ILE A 94 -3.32 8.45 6.62
CA ILE A 94 -4.31 9.19 5.82
C ILE A 94 -5.03 10.23 6.69
N GLY A 95 -5.33 9.90 7.95
CA GLY A 95 -5.88 10.86 8.92
C GLY A 95 -4.95 12.05 9.20
N ASP A 96 -3.63 11.85 9.16
CA ASP A 96 -2.64 12.91 9.34
C ASP A 96 -2.40 13.75 8.06
N LEU A 97 -2.63 13.17 6.88
CA LEU A 97 -2.45 13.82 5.57
C LEU A 97 -3.72 14.49 5.02
N TYR A 98 -4.85 14.39 5.73
CA TYR A 98 -6.15 14.98 5.37
C TYR A 98 -6.46 16.20 6.24
#